data_AF-A0A6J6Q009-F1
#
_entry.id   AF-A0A6J6Q009-F1
#
_cell.length_a   1.000
_cell.length_b   1.000
_cell.length_c   1.000
_cell.angle_alpha   90.00
_cell.angle_beta   90.00
_cell.angle_gamma   90.00
#
_symmetry.space_group_name_H-M   'P 1'
#
loop_
_entity.id
_entity.type
_entity.pdbx_description
1 polymer ?
#
loop_
_entity_poly.entity_id
_entity_poly.type
_entity_poly.pdbx_seq_one_letter_code
_entity_poly.pdbx_strand_id
1 'polypeptide(L)'
;MSDLGDPMNEKAPSRRRNFWQLDIPMVLAVAMCTVFTVIEVRRIGEGVWRAWAYAFEWPMIGLFCIWIWYRYRKEGSIAKGFSARWQARLARISAAADEVPSAPEAAPRLVDPGLDSWRSYVADLQRREPPGRPPDESVTN
;
A
#
# COMPACT_ATOMS: atom_id res chain seq x y z
N MET A 1 3.18 -25.99 -47.94
CA MET A 1 4.37 -25.52 -47.21
C MET A 1 3.85 -24.66 -46.07
N SER A 2 3.49 -25.34 -44.98
CA SER A 2 2.67 -24.79 -43.90
C SER A 2 3.58 -24.14 -42.87
N ASP A 3 3.69 -22.83 -42.92
CA ASP A 3 4.26 -22.01 -41.87
C ASP A 3 3.16 -21.75 -40.82
N LEU A 4 2.85 -22.79 -40.04
CA LEU A 4 1.95 -22.68 -38.90
C LEU A 4 2.82 -22.28 -37.69
N GLY A 5 3.05 -20.97 -37.56
CA GLY A 5 3.70 -20.40 -36.39
C GLY A 5 2.95 -20.84 -35.14
N ASP A 6 3.62 -21.66 -34.33
CA ASP A 6 3.09 -22.26 -33.12
C ASP A 6 2.74 -21.16 -32.10
N PRO A 7 1.43 -20.91 -31.80
CA PRO A 7 1.03 -19.86 -30.87
C PRO A 7 1.37 -20.21 -29.41
N MET A 8 2.01 -21.36 -29.17
CA MET A 8 2.31 -21.89 -27.83
C MET A 8 3.69 -21.50 -27.28
N ASN A 9 4.37 -20.48 -27.82
CA ASN A 9 5.46 -19.81 -27.07
C ASN A 9 4.89 -18.79 -26.06
N GLU A 10 3.91 -19.24 -25.28
CA GLU A 10 3.41 -18.52 -24.13
C GLU A 10 4.47 -18.67 -23.03
N LYS A 11 5.43 -17.73 -23.02
CA LYS A 11 6.56 -17.70 -22.11
C LYS A 11 6.07 -17.95 -20.68
N ALA A 12 6.30 -19.17 -20.18
CA ALA A 12 6.06 -19.53 -18.79
C ALA A 12 6.56 -18.40 -17.88
N PRO A 13 5.75 -17.89 -16.94
CA PRO A 13 6.12 -16.75 -16.12
C PRO A 13 7.48 -17.04 -15.47
N SER A 14 8.49 -16.24 -15.83
CA SER A 14 9.89 -16.58 -15.57
C SER A 14 10.09 -16.83 -14.08
N ARG A 15 10.55 -18.03 -13.72
CA ARG A 15 10.86 -18.49 -12.35
C ARG A 15 11.66 -17.44 -11.55
N ARG A 16 12.48 -16.65 -12.24
CA ARG A 16 13.28 -15.54 -11.72
C ARG A 16 12.46 -14.35 -11.24
N ARG A 17 11.36 -14.00 -11.90
CA ARG A 17 10.44 -12.92 -11.46
C ARG A 17 9.76 -13.28 -10.16
N ASN A 18 9.33 -14.53 -10.01
CA ASN A 18 8.78 -15.02 -8.73
C ASN A 18 9.82 -15.00 -7.62
N PHE A 19 11.06 -15.40 -7.91
CA PHE A 19 12.17 -15.32 -6.94
C PHE A 19 12.44 -13.87 -6.52
N TRP A 20 12.60 -12.96 -7.49
CA TRP A 20 12.81 -11.54 -7.23
C TRP A 20 11.66 -10.89 -6.46
N GLN A 21 10.41 -11.18 -6.83
CA GLN A 21 9.24 -10.56 -6.21
C GLN A 21 8.97 -11.07 -4.79
N LEU A 22 9.35 -12.32 -4.47
CA LEU A 22 9.15 -12.89 -3.12
C LEU A 22 10.34 -12.62 -2.18
N ASP A 23 11.56 -12.67 -2.70
CA ASP A 23 12.76 -12.62 -1.87
C ASP A 23 13.20 -11.19 -1.55
N ILE A 24 12.96 -10.22 -2.44
CA ILE A 24 13.24 -8.80 -2.18
C ILE A 24 12.54 -8.27 -0.94
N PRO A 25 11.21 -8.40 -0.78
CA PRO A 25 10.54 -7.86 0.41
C PRO A 25 11.00 -8.57 1.68
N MET A 26 11.36 -9.87 1.62
CA MET A 26 11.94 -10.56 2.78
C MET A 26 13.29 -9.97 3.17
N VAL A 27 14.22 -9.86 2.21
CA VAL A 27 15.56 -9.33 2.48
C VAL A 27 15.48 -7.90 2.99
N LEU A 28 14.58 -7.09 2.43
CA LEU A 28 14.38 -5.70 2.84
C LEU A 28 13.82 -5.60 4.27
N ALA A 29 12.83 -6.44 4.61
CA ALA A 29 12.28 -6.50 5.97
C ALA A 29 13.32 -6.96 7.00
N VAL A 30 14.08 -8.02 6.70
CA VAL A 30 15.14 -8.53 7.58
C VAL A 30 16.27 -7.52 7.75
N ALA A 31 16.69 -6.86 6.67
CA ALA A 31 17.71 -5.81 6.72
C ALA A 31 17.24 -4.63 7.57
N MET A 32 16.02 -4.14 7.36
CA MET A 32 15.44 -3.03 8.14
C MET A 32 15.33 -3.37 9.63
N CYS A 33 14.84 -4.57 9.94
CA CYS A 33 14.79 -5.11 11.30
C CYS A 33 16.18 -5.17 11.96
N THR A 34 17.19 -5.61 11.22
CA THR A 34 18.57 -5.68 11.70
C THR A 34 19.14 -4.28 11.99
N VAL A 35 18.89 -3.31 11.10
CA VAL A 35 19.31 -1.92 11.28
C VAL A 35 18.67 -1.30 12.52
N PHE A 36 17.36 -1.47 12.71
CA PHE A 36 16.69 -0.97 13.92
C PHE A 36 17.21 -1.63 15.20
N THR A 37 17.48 -2.93 15.15
CA THR A 37 18.09 -3.66 16.28
C THR A 37 19.46 -3.06 16.64
N VAL A 38 20.31 -2.76 15.64
CA VAL A 38 21.64 -2.16 15.86
C VAL A 38 21.52 -0.76 16.47
N ILE A 39 20.57 0.05 16.03
CA ILE A 39 20.34 1.41 16.58
C ILE A 39 19.90 1.33 18.04
N GLU A 40 18.96 0.44 18.37
CA GLU A 40 18.45 0.29 19.72
C GLU A 40 19.50 -0.31 20.68
N VAL A 41 20.33 -1.24 20.22
CA VAL A 41 21.46 -1.76 21.01
C VAL A 41 22.45 -0.64 21.36
N ARG A 42 22.69 0.31 20.46
CA ARG A 42 23.51 1.51 20.77
C ARG A 42 22.84 2.38 21.83
N ARG A 43 21.52 2.56 21.77
CA ARG A 43 20.73 3.32 22.76
C ARG A 43 20.64 2.64 24.13
N ILE A 44 20.70 1.32 24.20
CA ILE A 44 20.84 0.59 25.48
C ILE A 44 22.14 1.00 26.17
N GLY A 45 23.23 1.17 25.40
CA GLY A 45 24.51 1.69 25.90
C GLY A 45 24.43 3.11 26.46
N GLU A 46 23.45 3.90 26.02
CA GLU A 46 23.16 5.26 26.50
C GLU A 46 22.23 5.26 27.73
N GLY A 47 21.85 4.10 28.26
CA GLY A 47 21.02 3.96 29.45
C GLY A 47 19.51 4.13 29.21
N VAL A 48 19.05 4.12 27.95
CA VAL A 48 17.64 4.23 27.62
C VAL A 48 16.93 2.90 27.86
N TRP A 49 16.24 2.76 29.00
CA TRP A 49 15.55 1.52 29.39
C TRP A 49 14.51 1.03 28.36
N ARG A 50 13.82 1.94 27.67
CA ARG A 50 12.84 1.59 26.63
C ARG A 50 13.48 0.88 25.41
N ALA A 51 14.76 1.10 25.15
CA ALA A 51 15.47 0.50 24.03
C ALA A 51 15.59 -1.03 24.16
N TRP A 52 15.50 -1.57 25.38
CA TRP A 52 15.48 -3.02 25.62
C TRP A 52 14.28 -3.72 25.01
N ALA A 53 13.08 -3.14 25.12
CA ALA A 53 11.88 -3.71 24.54
C ALA A 53 12.04 -3.82 23.01
N TYR A 54 12.49 -2.72 22.39
CA TYR A 54 12.69 -2.65 20.96
C TYR A 54 13.81 -3.58 20.48
N ALA A 55 14.93 -3.68 21.19
CA ALA A 55 16.02 -4.59 20.84
C ALA A 55 15.59 -6.07 20.80
N PHE A 56 14.55 -6.47 21.52
CA PHE A 56 13.95 -7.81 21.43
C PHE A 56 12.76 -7.90 20.48
N GLU A 57 11.96 -6.85 20.39
CA GLU A 57 10.77 -6.78 19.54
C GLU A 57 11.15 -6.82 18.06
N TRP A 58 12.15 -6.05 17.65
CA TRP A 58 12.62 -6.03 16.26
C TRP A 58 13.04 -7.42 15.77
N PRO A 59 13.97 -8.16 16.40
CA PRO A 59 14.35 -9.48 15.93
C PRO A 59 13.21 -10.49 15.96
N MET A 60 12.25 -10.39 16.90
CA MET A 60 11.03 -11.22 16.87
C MET A 60 10.21 -10.97 15.60
N ILE A 61 10.01 -9.71 15.21
CA ILE A 61 9.30 -9.35 13.98
C ILE A 61 10.06 -9.87 12.75
N GLY A 62 11.40 -9.75 12.73
CA GLY A 62 12.24 -10.30 11.67
C GLY A 62 12.09 -11.82 11.53
N LEU A 63 12.10 -12.54 12.66
CA LEU A 63 11.89 -13.99 12.71
C LEU A 63 10.49 -14.38 12.25
N PHE A 64 9.48 -13.59 12.62
CA PHE A 64 8.11 -13.77 12.17
C PHE A 64 7.98 -13.58 10.66
N CYS A 65 8.64 -12.58 10.06
CA CYS A 65 8.70 -12.41 8.61
C CYS A 65 9.35 -13.59 7.91
N ILE A 66 10.46 -14.12 8.44
CA ILE A 66 11.12 -15.33 7.91
C ILE A 66 10.19 -16.54 8.00
N TRP A 67 9.49 -16.71 9.12
CA TRP A 67 8.51 -17.79 9.31
C TRP A 67 7.36 -17.69 8.31
N ILE A 68 6.79 -16.50 8.12
CA ILE A 68 5.74 -16.27 7.13
C ILE A 68 6.27 -16.59 5.73
N TRP A 69 7.49 -16.16 5.38
CA TRP A 69 8.09 -16.47 4.09
C TRP A 69 8.33 -17.98 3.90
N TYR A 70 8.88 -18.65 4.91
CA TYR A 70 9.10 -20.10 4.90
C TYR A 70 7.78 -20.87 4.72
N ARG A 71 6.72 -20.41 5.40
CA ARG A 71 5.36 -20.92 5.27
C ARG A 71 4.78 -20.64 3.89
N TYR A 72 4.96 -19.43 3.36
CA TYR A 72 4.55 -19.03 2.01
C TYR A 72 5.19 -19.90 0.92
N ARG A 73 6.48 -20.26 1.11
CA ARG A 73 7.23 -21.17 0.24
C ARG A 73 6.72 -22.61 0.28
N LYS A 74 6.21 -23.07 1.43
CA LYS A 74 5.71 -24.45 1.58
C LYS A 74 4.25 -24.65 1.16
N GLU A 75 3.38 -23.65 1.32
CA GLU A 75 1.93 -23.84 1.09
C GLU A 75 1.33 -23.13 -0.12
N GLY A 76 2.11 -22.36 -0.89
CA GLY A 76 1.57 -21.75 -2.11
C GLY A 76 0.51 -20.69 -1.80
N SER A 77 0.98 -19.49 -1.46
CA SER A 77 0.29 -18.22 -1.69
C SER A 77 -1.16 -18.11 -1.19
N ILE A 78 -1.34 -18.09 0.14
CA ILE A 78 -2.54 -17.55 0.79
C ILE A 78 -2.80 -16.09 0.33
N ALA A 79 -1.74 -15.32 0.01
CA ALA A 79 -1.83 -14.00 -0.60
C ALA A 79 -2.58 -13.98 -1.92
N LYS A 80 -2.50 -15.03 -2.76
CA LYS A 80 -3.28 -15.08 -4.02
C LYS A 80 -4.75 -15.14 -3.71
N GLY A 81 -5.14 -15.91 -2.69
CA GLY A 81 -6.51 -16.00 -2.23
C GLY A 81 -7.03 -14.68 -1.65
N PHE A 82 -6.19 -13.97 -0.88
CA PHE A 82 -6.54 -12.67 -0.32
C PHE A 82 -6.53 -11.54 -1.36
N SER A 83 -5.51 -11.47 -2.22
CA SER A 83 -5.38 -10.48 -3.29
C SER A 83 -6.45 -10.67 -4.35
N ALA A 84 -6.79 -11.91 -4.71
CA ALA A 84 -7.91 -12.19 -5.63
C ALA A 84 -9.24 -11.76 -5.00
N ARG A 85 -9.43 -11.96 -3.69
CA ARG A 85 -10.64 -11.52 -2.98
C ARG A 85 -10.73 -9.99 -2.89
N TRP A 86 -9.60 -9.32 -2.70
CA TRP A 86 -9.50 -7.86 -2.68
C TRP A 86 -9.73 -7.25 -4.06
N GLN A 87 -9.11 -7.83 -5.10
CA GLN A 87 -9.33 -7.44 -6.50
C GLN A 87 -10.78 -7.65 -6.92
N ALA A 88 -11.42 -8.77 -6.54
CA ALA A 88 -12.84 -8.98 -6.76
C ALA A 88 -13.72 -7.94 -6.06
N ARG A 89 -13.31 -7.46 -4.88
CA ARG A 89 -14.03 -6.39 -4.17
C ARG A 89 -13.90 -5.03 -4.89
N LEU A 90 -12.71 -4.70 -5.41
CA LEU A 90 -12.50 -3.48 -6.20
C LEU A 90 -13.25 -3.52 -7.55
N ALA A 91 -13.28 -4.68 -8.20
CA ALA A 91 -14.06 -4.88 -9.44
C ALA A 91 -15.56 -4.66 -9.21
N ARG A 92 -16.10 -5.10 -8.07
CA ARG A 92 -17.52 -4.83 -7.71
C ARG A 92 -17.78 -3.35 -7.45
N ILE A 93 -16.85 -2.64 -6.80
CA ILE A 93 -17.01 -1.21 -6.52
C ILE A 93 -16.93 -0.39 -7.82
N SER A 94 -16.02 -0.74 -8.73
CA SER A 94 -15.91 -0.09 -10.05
C SER A 94 -17.09 -0.42 -10.96
N ALA A 95 -17.54 -1.68 -11.02
CA ALA A 95 -18.74 -2.05 -11.76
C ALA A 95 -19.99 -1.36 -11.20
N ALA A 96 -20.12 -1.22 -9.88
CA ALA A 96 -21.20 -0.45 -9.27
C ALA A 96 -21.11 1.05 -9.57
N ALA A 97 -19.92 1.59 -9.86
CA ALA A 97 -19.74 2.96 -10.30
C ALA A 97 -20.09 3.15 -11.79
N ASP A 98 -19.82 2.15 -12.62
CA ASP A 98 -20.21 2.13 -14.05
C ASP A 98 -21.70 1.83 -14.25
N GLU A 99 -22.32 1.06 -13.35
CA GLU A 99 -23.76 0.75 -13.35
C GLU A 99 -24.62 1.88 -12.80
N VAL A 100 -24.04 2.94 -12.21
CA VAL A 100 -24.80 4.18 -11.97
C VAL A 100 -25.18 4.71 -13.35
N PRO A 101 -26.46 4.60 -13.77
CA PRO A 101 -26.87 5.15 -15.04
C PRO A 101 -26.52 6.64 -15.00
N SER A 102 -25.92 7.16 -16.06
CA SER A 102 -25.81 8.62 -16.25
C SER A 102 -27.13 9.23 -15.80
N ALA A 103 -27.03 10.05 -14.75
CA ALA A 103 -28.09 10.36 -13.80
C ALA A 103 -29.50 10.36 -14.40
N PRO A 104 -30.50 9.70 -13.78
CA PRO A 104 -31.89 9.99 -14.16
C PRO A 104 -32.11 11.49 -14.00
N GLU A 105 -32.49 12.12 -15.10
CA GLU A 105 -32.79 13.53 -15.22
C GLU A 105 -33.71 13.97 -14.08
N ALA A 106 -33.21 14.87 -13.24
CA ALA A 106 -33.95 15.61 -12.22
C ALA A 106 -34.75 14.78 -11.18
N ALA A 107 -34.06 14.00 -10.34
CA ALA A 107 -34.58 13.78 -8.98
C ALA A 107 -34.66 15.14 -8.25
N PRO A 108 -35.74 15.44 -7.49
CA PRO A 108 -35.81 16.66 -6.70
C PRO A 108 -34.57 16.72 -5.81
N ARG A 109 -33.79 17.80 -5.93
CA ARG A 109 -32.53 17.99 -5.20
C ARG A 109 -32.83 17.83 -3.72
N LEU A 110 -32.54 16.65 -3.17
CA LEU A 110 -32.55 16.43 -1.74
C LEU A 110 -31.48 17.36 -1.20
N VAL A 111 -31.90 18.46 -0.57
CA VAL A 111 -30.98 19.43 0.04
C VAL A 111 -30.33 18.70 1.19
N ASP A 112 -29.17 18.09 0.94
CA ASP A 112 -28.35 17.43 1.95
C ASP A 112 -27.64 18.52 2.77
N PRO A 113 -28.04 18.75 4.03
CA PRO A 113 -27.41 19.76 4.88
C PRO A 113 -25.90 19.50 5.07
N GLY A 114 -25.48 18.22 4.99
CA GLY A 114 -24.08 17.83 5.03
C GLY A 114 -23.29 18.32 3.82
N LEU A 115 -23.88 18.28 2.63
CA LEU A 115 -23.24 18.72 1.41
C LEU A 115 -23.05 20.24 1.37
N ASP A 116 -24.03 21.01 1.86
CA ASP A 116 -23.93 22.47 1.91
C ASP A 116 -22.92 22.97 2.98
N SER A 117 -22.85 22.29 4.13
CA SER A 117 -21.81 22.58 5.13
C SER A 117 -20.40 22.27 4.60
N TRP A 118 -20.22 21.17 3.87
CA TRP A 118 -18.95 20.86 3.21
C TRP A 118 -18.58 21.88 2.12
N ARG A 119 -19.53 22.29 1.28
CA ARG A 119 -19.31 23.31 0.24
C ARG A 119 -18.91 24.66 0.83
N SER A 120 -19.57 25.09 1.90
CA SER A 120 -19.23 26.35 2.58
C SER A 120 -17.85 26.30 3.23
N TYR A 121 -17.48 25.17 3.84
CA TYR A 121 -16.14 24.93 4.37
C TYR A 121 -15.06 24.99 3.28
N VAL A 122 -15.24 24.29 2.15
CA VAL A 122 -14.29 24.31 1.02
C VAL A 122 -14.15 25.70 0.43
N ALA A 123 -15.27 26.43 0.28
CA ALA A 123 -15.23 27.81 -0.20
C ALA A 123 -14.45 28.74 0.75
N ASP A 124 -14.56 28.52 2.07
CA ASP A 124 -13.76 29.27 3.04
C ASP A 124 -12.27 28.93 2.96
N LEU A 125 -11.96 27.65 2.78
CA LEU A 125 -10.59 27.16 2.61
C LEU A 125 -9.94 27.74 1.34
N GLN A 126 -10.64 27.74 0.22
CA GLN A 126 -10.17 28.33 -1.04
C GLN A 126 -9.98 29.86 -0.97
N ARG A 127 -10.72 30.56 -0.10
CA ARG A 127 -10.50 31.98 0.17
C ARG A 127 -9.23 32.22 0.98
N ARG A 128 -8.95 31.37 1.97
CA ARG A 128 -7.72 31.43 2.78
C ARG A 128 -6.49 31.05 1.96
N GLU A 129 -6.65 30.03 1.11
CA GLU A 129 -5.58 29.43 0.33
C GLU A 129 -6.04 29.29 -1.14
N PRO A 130 -5.89 30.36 -1.95
CA PRO A 130 -6.22 30.28 -3.36
C PRO A 130 -5.31 29.23 -4.03
N PRO A 131 -5.88 28.28 -4.80
CA PRO A 131 -5.09 27.24 -5.45
C PRO A 131 -4.10 27.88 -6.43
N GLY A 132 -2.80 27.72 -6.14
CA GLY A 132 -1.71 28.25 -6.98
C GLY A 132 -0.80 29.29 -6.33
N ARG A 133 -0.90 29.55 -5.01
CA ARG A 133 0.11 30.37 -4.31
C ARG A 133 1.43 29.59 -4.22
N PRO A 134 2.54 30.03 -4.84
CA PRO A 134 3.86 29.47 -4.55
C PRO A 134 4.22 29.74 -3.07
N PRO A 135 5.01 28.88 -2.41
CA PRO A 135 5.43 29.12 -1.04
C PRO A 135 6.12 30.49 -0.93
N ASP A 136 5.64 31.35 -0.01
CA ASP A 136 6.26 32.65 0.25
C ASP A 136 7.70 32.42 0.78
N GLU A 137 8.71 32.81 0.00
CA GLU A 137 10.15 32.72 0.36
C GLU A 137 10.56 33.67 1.51
N SER A 138 9.62 34.27 2.26
CA SER A 138 9.93 35.29 3.27
C SER A 138 9.83 34.80 4.71
N VAL A 139 10.37 33.62 5.02
CA VAL A 139 10.77 33.26 6.39
C VAL A 139 12.29 33.21 6.47
N THR A 140 12.91 34.38 6.27
CA THR A 140 14.27 34.68 6.75
C THR A 140 14.36 36.17 7.11
N ASN A 141 13.98 36.48 8.35
CA ASN A 141 14.68 37.41 9.24
C ASN A 141 14.18 37.22 10.67
#